data_AF-A0A962GQQ2-F1
#
_entry.id   AF-A0A962GQQ2-F1
#
_cell.length_a   1.000
_cell.length_b   1.000
_cell.length_c   1.000
_cell.angle_alpha   90.00
_cell.angle_beta   90.00
_cell.angle_gamma   90.00
#
_symmetry.space_group_name_H-M   'P 1'
#
loop_
_entity.id
_entity.type
_entity.pdbx_description
1 polymer ?
#
loop_
_entity_poly.entity_id
_entity_poly.type
_entity_poly.pdbx_seq_one_letter_code
_entity_poly.pdbx_strand_id
1 'polypeptide(L)'
;MSENRHDPAKAELFKSGTRSVMKAITRNRELDITFSEAESPTGQIGSLARPRLPMPDPNMPPETTRLVRGCADTYAVKLAYHDPALHRRNAQADLQAQAAMDALEQARCDALGANKMPGVLKNLDAVLEEKAKRRGFANITAREAVSLADALHILARAALTGSPPPPSAQKVHDLWKPWLDQHLKNANFENLKEVLNDQEAFAGLAQKLLRELNLPVGEGEDDNARDGDQRPETGEDRAGEDGEEETAQGEENDSSGQQDGQAKAKPPQDAFDMGLHDILGDLPEDEDENYEYAPLPGRGEDFIEGPQGHYTVYTTQFDETVDAAELADPEELRRLRTMLDKKIAGYNALITKLANRLQRKLMAKQRRSWQFDLEEGILDASRLARIIANPDVPLTFKQEKEMPFRDTVLTILIDNSGSMRGRPIAIAAMTADIIAQTLERCNLKTEILGFTTRAW
;
A
#
# COMPACT_ATOMS: atom_id res chain seq x y z
N MET A 1 -7.57 20.66 -29.54
CA MET A 1 -7.71 20.55 -28.07
C MET A 1 -7.76 19.07 -27.76
N SER A 2 -6.62 18.47 -27.42
CA SER A 2 -6.54 17.04 -27.13
C SER A 2 -7.19 16.76 -25.78
N GLU A 3 -8.27 15.98 -25.78
CA GLU A 3 -8.88 15.45 -24.58
C GLU A 3 -7.82 14.71 -23.76
N ASN A 4 -7.54 15.25 -22.57
CA ASN A 4 -6.66 14.63 -21.59
C ASN A 4 -7.38 13.39 -21.04
N ARG A 5 -7.29 12.27 -21.76
CA ARG A 5 -7.89 11.00 -21.31
C ARG A 5 -7.18 10.56 -20.03
N HIS A 6 -7.94 10.59 -18.95
CA HIS A 6 -7.62 10.02 -17.66
C HIS A 6 -7.14 8.56 -17.83
N ASP A 7 -5.90 8.28 -17.43
CA ASP A 7 -5.30 6.94 -17.52
C ASP A 7 -5.11 6.38 -16.10
N PRO A 8 -6.12 5.67 -15.57
CA PRO A 8 -6.09 5.14 -14.20
C PRO A 8 -4.94 4.13 -14.00
N ALA A 9 -4.43 3.51 -15.07
CA ALA A 9 -3.31 2.58 -14.99
C ALA A 9 -2.00 3.30 -14.60
N LYS A 10 -1.79 4.55 -15.03
CA LYS A 10 -0.59 5.34 -14.66
C LYS A 10 -0.55 5.65 -13.17
N ALA A 11 -1.68 6.03 -12.58
CA ALA A 11 -1.75 6.33 -11.16
C ALA A 11 -1.45 5.09 -10.30
N GLU A 12 -2.00 3.92 -10.66
CA GLU A 12 -1.71 2.68 -9.94
C GLU A 12 -0.27 2.21 -10.10
N LEU A 13 0.32 2.33 -11.30
CA LEU A 13 1.74 2.06 -11.51
C LEU A 13 2.62 2.97 -10.64
N PHE A 14 2.28 4.26 -10.55
CA PHE A 14 3.00 5.20 -9.70
C PHE A 14 2.87 4.86 -8.21
N LYS A 15 1.67 4.52 -7.73
CA LYS A 15 1.47 4.07 -6.35
C LYS A 15 2.29 2.82 -6.05
N SER A 16 2.23 1.82 -6.93
CA SER A 16 3.00 0.57 -6.79
C SER A 16 4.52 0.81 -6.76
N GLY A 17 5.03 1.62 -7.70
CA GLY A 17 6.44 2.02 -7.72
C GLY A 17 6.82 2.79 -6.46
N THR A 18 5.97 3.70 -5.99
CA THR A 18 6.23 4.48 -4.78
C THR A 18 6.34 3.58 -3.55
N ARG A 19 5.42 2.63 -3.38
CA ARG A 19 5.47 1.62 -2.31
C ARG A 19 6.77 0.81 -2.38
N SER A 20 7.12 0.33 -3.57
CA SER A 20 8.30 -0.53 -3.77
C SER A 20 9.59 0.17 -3.36
N VAL A 21 9.78 1.42 -3.79
CA VAL A 21 11.00 2.17 -3.42
C VAL A 21 11.01 2.52 -1.93
N MET A 22 9.85 2.84 -1.35
CA MET A 22 9.76 3.11 0.09
C MET A 22 10.15 1.88 0.91
N LYS A 23 9.66 0.69 0.55
CA LYS A 23 10.07 -0.60 1.13
C LYS A 23 11.57 -0.87 0.98
N ALA A 24 12.14 -0.50 -0.17
CA ALA A 24 13.57 -0.68 -0.44
C ALA A 24 14.45 0.23 0.44
N ILE A 25 14.09 1.51 0.57
CA ILE A 25 14.82 2.47 1.42
C ILE A 25 14.76 2.05 2.89
N THR A 26 13.59 1.64 3.38
CA THR A 26 13.39 1.23 4.78
C THR A 26 13.91 -0.17 5.09
N ARG A 27 14.26 -0.95 4.06
CA ARG A 27 14.60 -2.38 4.15
C ARG A 27 13.50 -3.22 4.82
N ASN A 28 12.26 -2.77 4.74
CA ASN A 28 11.09 -3.45 5.30
C ASN A 28 10.11 -3.84 4.18
N ARG A 29 10.10 -5.13 3.83
CA ARG A 29 9.24 -5.68 2.77
C ARG A 29 7.77 -5.73 3.17
N GLU A 30 7.50 -5.87 4.47
CA GLU A 30 6.17 -6.01 5.05
C GLU A 30 5.52 -4.65 5.39
N LEU A 31 6.18 -3.54 5.06
CA LEU A 31 5.67 -2.20 5.35
C LEU A 31 4.35 -1.96 4.60
N ASP A 32 3.26 -1.81 5.34
CA ASP A 32 1.94 -1.50 4.80
C ASP A 32 1.81 0.00 4.53
N ILE A 33 1.62 0.37 3.26
CA ILE A 33 1.60 1.75 2.79
C ILE A 33 0.28 1.99 2.06
N THR A 34 -0.48 2.95 2.59
CA THR A 34 -1.80 3.31 2.09
C THR A 34 -1.79 4.72 1.50
N PHE A 35 -2.73 4.98 0.59
CA PHE A 35 -2.94 6.30 -0.01
C PHE A 35 -4.32 6.80 0.41
N SER A 36 -4.43 8.07 0.77
CA SER A 36 -5.65 8.68 1.27
C SER A 36 -5.81 10.10 0.76
N GLU A 37 -7.06 10.49 0.44
CA GLU A 37 -7.41 11.86 0.06
C GLU A 37 -7.36 12.83 1.24
N ALA A 38 -7.46 12.32 2.47
CA ALA A 38 -7.38 13.13 3.69
C ALA A 38 -5.95 13.59 4.02
N GLU A 39 -4.94 12.93 3.45
CA GLU A 39 -3.54 13.25 3.73
C GLU A 39 -3.09 14.43 2.86
N SER A 40 -2.60 15.48 3.51
CA SER A 40 -2.03 16.63 2.81
C SER A 40 -0.58 16.37 2.39
N PRO A 41 -0.15 16.83 1.19
CA PRO A 41 1.22 16.62 0.70
C PRO A 41 2.26 17.56 1.34
N THR A 42 2.25 17.68 2.67
CA THR A 42 3.15 18.55 3.45
C THR A 42 4.29 17.78 4.14
N GLY A 43 4.36 16.46 3.92
CA GLY A 43 5.35 15.59 4.58
C GLY A 43 5.12 15.39 6.07
N GLN A 44 3.93 15.75 6.58
CA GLN A 44 3.58 15.50 7.97
C GLN A 44 3.47 13.99 8.21
N ILE A 45 4.24 13.50 9.18
CA ILE A 45 4.25 12.10 9.56
C ILE A 45 3.19 11.89 10.64
N GLY A 46 2.22 11.01 10.36
CA GLY A 46 1.25 10.53 11.34
C GLY A 46 1.79 9.33 12.11
N SER A 47 1.52 8.13 11.61
CA SER A 47 2.04 6.88 12.18
C SER A 47 3.17 6.30 11.32
N LEU A 48 4.32 6.03 11.94
CA LEU A 48 5.42 5.31 11.28
C LEU A 48 5.09 3.83 11.05
N ALA A 49 4.21 3.23 11.86
CA ALA A 49 3.85 1.82 11.73
C ALA A 49 2.97 1.54 10.49
N ARG A 50 2.14 2.51 10.11
CA ARG A 50 1.27 2.45 8.92
C ARG A 50 1.34 3.78 8.16
N PRO A 51 2.38 3.98 7.34
CA PRO A 51 2.51 5.19 6.56
C PRO A 51 1.30 5.43 5.65
N ARG A 52 0.75 6.64 5.74
CA ARG A 52 -0.35 7.11 4.89
C ARG A 52 0.16 8.24 4.01
N LEU A 53 0.00 8.09 2.70
CA LEU A 53 0.47 9.03 1.69
C LEU A 53 -0.70 9.77 1.07
N PRO A 54 -0.50 11.02 0.60
CA PRO A 54 -1.49 11.75 -0.18
C PRO A 54 -1.84 11.00 -1.47
N MET A 55 -3.11 10.97 -1.82
CA MET A 55 -3.58 10.40 -3.09
C MET A 55 -2.94 11.16 -4.27
N PRO A 56 -2.33 10.48 -5.26
CA PRO A 56 -1.80 11.14 -6.44
C PRO A 56 -2.92 11.71 -7.30
N ASP A 57 -2.66 12.89 -7.87
CA ASP A 57 -3.57 13.50 -8.84
C ASP A 57 -3.73 12.58 -10.06
N PRO A 58 -4.97 12.33 -10.54
CA PRO A 58 -5.15 11.38 -11.63
C PRO A 58 -4.52 11.76 -12.97
N ASN A 59 -4.28 13.06 -13.20
CA ASN A 59 -3.57 13.54 -14.38
C ASN A 59 -2.05 13.41 -14.24
N MET A 60 -1.56 13.04 -13.06
CA MET A 60 -0.14 12.82 -12.76
C MET A 60 0.78 13.98 -13.22
N PRO A 61 0.45 15.27 -12.98
CA PRO A 61 1.37 16.33 -13.33
C PRO A 61 2.69 16.16 -12.55
N PRO A 62 3.84 16.51 -13.15
CA PRO A 62 5.15 16.25 -12.54
C PRO A 62 5.32 16.88 -11.16
N GLU A 63 4.69 18.02 -10.91
CA GLU A 63 4.74 18.75 -9.64
C GLU A 63 4.05 17.98 -8.51
N THR A 64 2.79 17.57 -8.70
CA THR A 64 2.04 16.82 -7.67
C THR A 64 2.61 15.42 -7.48
N THR A 65 3.05 14.78 -8.56
CA THR A 65 3.72 13.48 -8.53
C THR A 65 4.99 13.54 -7.67
N ARG A 66 5.79 14.60 -7.81
CA ARG A 66 6.98 14.82 -6.99
C ARG A 66 6.63 15.04 -5.52
N LEU A 67 5.53 15.72 -5.23
CA LEU A 67 5.07 15.94 -3.85
C LEU A 67 4.66 14.64 -3.15
N VAL A 68 3.86 13.79 -3.82
CA VAL A 68 3.50 12.48 -3.27
C VAL A 68 4.74 11.63 -3.04
N ARG A 69 5.67 11.63 -4.01
CA ARG A 69 6.95 10.95 -3.90
C ARG A 69 7.79 11.48 -2.73
N GLY A 70 7.82 12.80 -2.54
CA GLY A 70 8.54 13.42 -1.43
C GLY A 70 7.96 13.05 -0.08
N CYS A 71 6.63 12.99 0.05
CA CYS A 71 6.01 12.52 1.28
C CYS A 71 6.43 11.07 1.60
N ALA A 72 6.46 10.21 0.58
CA ALA A 72 6.97 8.84 0.73
C ALA A 72 8.44 8.81 1.15
N ASP A 73 9.27 9.66 0.56
CA ASP A 73 10.69 9.77 0.92
C ASP A 73 10.86 10.31 2.36
N THR A 74 10.06 11.28 2.81
CA THR A 74 10.05 11.77 4.20
C THR A 74 9.77 10.65 5.21
N TYR A 75 8.76 9.81 4.95
CA TYR A 75 8.51 8.62 5.77
C TYR A 75 9.66 7.62 5.67
N ALA A 76 10.17 7.36 4.46
CA ALA A 76 11.19 6.34 4.22
C ALA A 76 12.50 6.64 4.94
N VAL A 77 12.98 7.89 4.87
CA VAL A 77 14.21 8.30 5.55
C VAL A 77 14.04 8.31 7.07
N LYS A 78 12.86 8.71 7.57
CA LYS A 78 12.56 8.62 9.00
C LYS A 78 12.61 7.16 9.46
N LEU A 79 11.88 6.27 8.80
CA LEU A 79 11.88 4.83 9.12
C LEU A 79 13.26 4.18 9.02
N ALA A 80 14.10 4.61 8.07
CA ALA A 80 15.41 4.01 7.84
C ALA A 80 16.47 4.46 8.86
N TYR A 81 16.35 5.69 9.38
CA TYR A 81 17.43 6.33 10.14
C TYR A 81 17.06 6.73 11.56
N HIS A 82 15.79 6.60 11.96
CA HIS A 82 15.29 6.97 13.27
C HIS A 82 15.02 5.75 14.15
N ASP A 83 15.65 5.73 15.32
CA ASP A 83 15.31 4.87 16.44
C ASP A 83 14.28 5.60 17.33
N PRO A 84 13.01 5.14 17.37
CA PRO A 84 11.96 5.77 18.14
C PRO A 84 12.11 5.55 19.66
N ALA A 85 12.78 4.49 20.10
CA ALA A 85 13.00 4.24 21.53
C ALA A 85 14.06 5.20 22.09
N LEU A 86 15.16 5.37 21.35
CA LEU A 86 16.20 6.33 21.71
C LEU A 86 15.67 7.77 21.70
N HIS A 87 14.83 8.12 20.73
CA HIS A 87 14.21 9.44 20.68
C HIS A 87 13.27 9.70 21.86
N ARG A 88 12.44 8.71 22.24
CA ARG A 88 11.59 8.81 23.43
C ARG A 88 12.38 8.95 24.73
N ARG A 89 13.52 8.27 24.86
CA ARG A 89 14.41 8.41 26.03
C ARG A 89 14.97 9.84 26.15
N ASN A 90 15.17 10.51 25.02
CA ASN A 90 15.64 11.89 24.94
C ASN A 90 14.51 12.92 24.85
N ALA A 91 13.27 12.55 25.20
CA ALA A 91 12.14 13.46 25.17
C ALA A 91 12.31 14.60 26.21
N GLN A 92 11.74 15.74 25.88
CA GLN A 92 11.81 16.97 26.65
C GLN A 92 10.48 17.22 27.35
N ALA A 93 10.54 17.69 28.59
CA ALA A 93 9.33 18.03 29.34
C ALA A 93 8.63 19.27 28.78
N ASP A 94 9.40 20.25 28.28
CA ASP A 94 8.86 21.44 27.65
C ASP A 94 8.43 21.18 26.22
N LEU A 95 7.22 21.63 25.87
CA LEU A 95 6.61 21.37 24.56
C LEU A 95 7.36 22.06 23.42
N GLN A 96 7.91 23.26 23.65
CA GLN A 96 8.65 23.99 22.63
C GLN A 96 10.02 23.35 22.40
N ALA A 97 10.70 22.92 23.46
CA ALA A 97 11.94 22.15 23.39
C ALA A 97 11.74 20.80 22.71
N GLN A 98 10.63 20.10 23.02
CA GLN A 98 10.29 18.83 22.36
C GLN A 98 10.05 19.02 20.86
N ALA A 99 9.27 20.02 20.47
CA ALA A 99 9.03 20.33 19.06
C ALA A 99 10.33 20.70 18.31
N ALA A 100 11.26 21.38 18.98
CA ALA A 100 12.57 21.69 18.45
C ALA A 100 13.45 20.43 18.28
N MET A 101 13.44 19.52 19.26
CA MET A 101 14.11 18.21 19.15
C MET A 101 13.55 17.38 17.99
N ASP A 102 12.23 17.31 17.84
CA ASP A 102 11.57 16.59 16.76
C ASP A 102 11.95 17.16 15.38
N ALA A 103 12.01 18.49 15.28
CA ALA A 103 12.43 19.20 14.07
C ALA A 103 13.89 18.94 13.69
N LEU A 104 14.81 18.97 14.67
CA LEU A 104 16.23 18.67 14.46
C LEU A 104 16.44 17.20 14.06
N GLU A 105 15.73 16.29 14.70
CA GLU A 105 15.79 14.87 14.36
C GLU A 105 15.20 14.57 12.98
N GLN A 106 14.14 15.30 12.58
CA GLN A 106 13.65 15.24 11.21
C GLN A 106 14.70 15.77 10.21
N ALA A 107 15.35 16.89 10.51
CA ALA A 107 16.42 17.44 9.67
C ALA A 107 17.59 16.46 9.50
N ARG A 108 17.95 15.72 10.56
CA ARG A 108 18.99 14.68 10.51
C ARG A 108 18.61 13.54 9.57
N CYS A 109 17.38 13.02 9.69
CA CYS A 109 16.88 11.94 8.84
C CYS A 109 16.81 12.38 7.37
N ASP A 110 16.29 13.59 7.12
CA ASP A 110 16.22 14.20 5.79
C ASP A 110 17.62 14.34 5.19
N ALA A 111 18.60 14.80 5.96
CA ALA A 111 19.98 14.99 5.51
C ALA A 111 20.68 13.66 5.19
N LEU A 112 20.49 12.63 6.01
CA LEU A 112 21.01 11.28 5.76
C LEU A 112 20.50 10.71 4.42
N GLY A 113 19.22 10.90 4.13
CA GLY A 113 18.60 10.49 2.87
C GLY A 113 19.10 11.32 1.69
N ALA A 114 19.05 12.65 1.82
CA ALA A 114 19.43 13.59 0.78
C ALA A 114 20.89 13.45 0.34
N ASN A 115 21.82 13.29 1.30
CA ASN A 115 23.26 13.19 1.03
C ASN A 115 23.62 11.90 0.28
N LYS A 116 22.84 10.82 0.46
CA LYS A 116 23.07 9.53 -0.21
C LYS A 116 22.32 9.42 -1.55
N MET A 117 21.20 10.11 -1.69
CA MET A 117 20.27 9.94 -2.80
C MET A 117 19.83 11.32 -3.35
N PRO A 118 20.45 11.82 -4.44
CA PRO A 118 20.11 13.12 -5.01
C PRO A 118 18.64 13.25 -5.47
N GLY A 119 18.00 12.13 -5.83
CA GLY A 119 16.57 12.10 -6.14
C GLY A 119 15.70 12.39 -4.91
N VAL A 120 16.06 11.82 -3.75
CA VAL A 120 15.38 12.05 -2.48
C VAL A 120 15.53 13.51 -2.05
N LEU A 121 16.71 14.11 -2.22
CA LEU A 121 16.93 15.54 -1.95
C LEU A 121 15.89 16.41 -2.68
N LYS A 122 15.74 16.21 -4.00
CA LYS A 122 14.78 16.98 -4.82
C LYS A 122 13.33 16.78 -4.39
N ASN A 123 12.98 15.59 -3.93
CA ASN A 123 11.62 15.28 -3.51
C ASN A 123 11.32 15.88 -2.12
N LEU A 124 12.29 15.83 -1.20
CA LEU A 124 12.21 16.49 0.11
C LEU A 124 12.16 18.02 -0.04
N ASP A 125 12.91 18.60 -0.99
CA ASP A 125 12.82 20.04 -1.30
C ASP A 125 11.43 20.44 -1.77
N ALA A 126 10.80 19.61 -2.63
CA ALA A 126 9.44 19.87 -3.10
C ALA A 126 8.42 19.88 -1.96
N VAL A 127 8.54 18.94 -1.02
CA VAL A 127 7.67 18.88 0.17
C VAL A 127 7.88 20.08 1.08
N LEU A 128 9.14 20.48 1.31
CA LEU A 128 9.46 21.64 2.13
C LEU A 128 8.96 22.94 1.47
N GLU A 129 9.07 23.06 0.15
CA GLU A 129 8.52 24.17 -0.63
C GLU A 129 6.99 24.26 -0.47
N GLU A 130 6.27 23.14 -0.62
CA GLU A 130 4.81 23.10 -0.45
C GLU A 130 4.38 23.43 0.99
N LYS A 131 5.08 22.90 1.99
CA LYS A 131 4.87 23.24 3.40
C LYS A 131 5.07 24.75 3.63
N ALA A 132 6.15 25.32 3.10
CA ALA A 132 6.47 26.73 3.24
C ALA A 132 5.44 27.65 2.55
N LYS A 133 4.96 27.27 1.36
CA LYS A 133 3.87 27.99 0.67
C LYS A 133 2.59 28.02 1.50
N ARG A 134 2.15 26.86 2.01
CA ARG A 134 0.92 26.77 2.83
C ARG A 134 1.01 27.56 4.13
N ARG A 135 2.20 27.65 4.72
CA ARG A 135 2.46 28.46 5.92
C ARG A 135 2.65 29.95 5.63
N GLY A 136 2.69 30.36 4.36
CA GLY A 136 2.87 31.76 3.98
C GLY A 136 4.28 32.31 4.24
N PHE A 137 5.29 31.44 4.36
CA PHE A 137 6.67 31.84 4.69
C PHE A 137 7.31 32.77 3.66
N ALA A 138 6.83 32.76 2.42
CA ALA A 138 7.30 33.69 1.39
C ALA A 138 6.93 35.16 1.69
N ASN A 139 5.99 35.44 2.59
CA ASN A 139 5.46 36.79 2.85
C ASN A 139 5.79 37.33 4.25
N ILE A 140 6.53 36.58 5.06
CA ILE A 140 6.92 37.03 6.41
C ILE A 140 7.90 38.21 6.35
N THR A 141 7.85 39.05 7.37
CA THR A 141 8.74 40.20 7.55
C THR A 141 9.48 40.18 8.89
N ALA A 142 9.03 39.36 9.83
CA ALA A 142 9.59 39.24 11.18
C ALA A 142 9.85 37.77 11.51
N ARG A 143 10.87 37.54 12.33
CA ARG A 143 11.32 36.21 12.76
C ARG A 143 10.23 35.50 13.58
N GLU A 144 9.53 36.27 14.42
CA GLU A 144 8.49 35.84 15.35
C GLU A 144 7.25 35.26 14.64
N ALA A 145 7.12 35.48 13.33
CA ALA A 145 6.05 34.90 12.51
C ALA A 145 6.24 33.39 12.23
N VAL A 146 7.39 32.82 12.60
CA VAL A 146 7.73 31.41 12.36
C VAL A 146 8.01 30.72 13.70
N SER A 147 7.54 29.48 13.84
CA SER A 147 7.87 28.68 15.02
C SER A 147 9.37 28.37 15.08
N LEU A 148 9.93 28.28 16.29
CA LEU A 148 11.34 27.90 16.45
C LEU A 148 11.62 26.52 15.83
N ALA A 149 10.69 25.58 15.95
CA ALA A 149 10.81 24.24 15.37
C ALA A 149 10.92 24.28 13.84
N ASP A 150 10.05 25.04 13.15
CA ASP A 150 10.12 25.16 11.69
C ASP A 150 11.42 25.86 11.24
N ALA A 151 11.85 26.89 11.96
CA ALA A 151 13.12 27.56 11.69
C ALA A 151 14.30 26.60 11.85
N LEU A 152 14.37 25.86 12.96
CA LEU A 152 15.43 24.88 13.20
C LEU A 152 15.43 23.77 12.14
N HIS A 153 14.26 23.25 11.73
CA HIS A 153 14.18 22.24 10.66
C HIS A 153 14.79 22.77 9.35
N ILE A 154 14.40 23.98 8.93
CA ILE A 154 14.86 24.60 7.67
C ILE A 154 16.38 24.87 7.71
N LEU A 155 16.86 25.53 8.77
CA LEU A 155 18.28 25.91 8.85
C LEU A 155 19.19 24.71 9.09
N ALA A 156 18.81 23.78 9.97
CA ALA A 156 19.59 22.57 10.19
C ALA A 156 19.66 21.73 8.92
N ARG A 157 18.54 21.53 8.21
CA ARG A 157 18.56 20.79 6.95
C ARG A 157 19.48 21.43 5.91
N ALA A 158 19.43 22.75 5.76
CA ALA A 158 20.31 23.47 4.83
C ALA A 158 21.80 23.28 5.18
N ALA A 159 22.17 23.40 6.46
CA ALA A 159 23.54 23.21 6.91
C ALA A 159 24.03 21.76 6.76
N LEU A 160 23.21 20.78 7.16
CA LEU A 160 23.56 19.36 7.15
C LEU A 160 23.64 18.77 5.73
N THR A 161 22.87 19.32 4.78
CA THR A 161 22.90 18.90 3.36
C THR A 161 23.82 19.75 2.49
N GLY A 162 24.16 20.96 2.92
CA GLY A 162 24.88 21.95 2.10
C GLY A 162 24.05 22.52 0.94
N SER A 163 22.75 22.22 0.88
CA SER A 163 21.83 22.74 -0.14
C SER A 163 21.02 23.91 0.41
N PRO A 164 20.78 24.97 -0.37
CA PRO A 164 19.98 26.09 0.10
C PRO A 164 18.52 25.65 0.35
N PRO A 165 17.79 26.34 1.25
CA PRO A 165 16.36 26.16 1.38
C PRO A 165 15.62 26.42 0.05
N PRO A 166 14.45 25.80 -0.16
CA PRO A 166 13.65 26.09 -1.34
C PRO A 166 13.08 27.53 -1.29
N PRO A 167 12.68 28.11 -2.44
CA PRO A 167 12.40 29.55 -2.56
C PRO A 167 11.42 30.12 -1.52
N SER A 168 10.34 29.40 -1.20
CA SER A 168 9.33 29.85 -0.25
C SER A 168 9.81 29.79 1.21
N ALA A 169 10.86 29.01 1.51
CA ALA A 169 11.49 28.90 2.82
C ALA A 169 12.71 29.82 2.99
N GLN A 170 13.22 30.43 1.90
CA GLN A 170 14.44 31.23 1.92
C GLN A 170 14.35 32.43 2.90
N LYS A 171 13.21 33.13 2.94
CA LYS A 171 13.02 34.25 3.89
C LYS A 171 13.11 33.83 5.35
N VAL A 172 12.65 32.61 5.70
CA VAL A 172 12.78 32.08 7.06
C VAL A 172 14.24 31.96 7.42
N HIS A 173 15.02 31.35 6.52
CA HIS A 173 16.45 31.20 6.69
C HIS A 173 17.14 32.56 6.89
N ASP A 174 16.85 33.54 6.05
CA ASP A 174 17.51 34.85 6.09
C ASP A 174 17.17 35.66 7.36
N LEU A 175 15.96 35.54 7.88
CA LEU A 175 15.54 36.21 9.13
C LEU A 175 16.09 35.53 10.39
N TRP A 176 16.15 34.19 10.40
CA TRP A 176 16.55 33.42 11.58
C TRP A 176 18.06 33.22 11.68
N LYS A 177 18.76 33.12 10.56
CA LYS A 177 20.20 32.81 10.55
C LYS A 177 21.04 33.79 11.38
N PRO A 178 20.89 35.13 11.24
CA PRO A 178 21.69 36.06 12.04
C PRO A 178 21.46 35.92 13.55
N TRP A 179 20.22 35.64 13.96
CA TRP A 179 19.88 35.44 15.37
C TRP A 179 20.47 34.13 15.89
N LEU A 180 20.33 33.03 15.14
CA LEU A 180 20.90 31.74 15.51
C LEU A 180 22.43 31.77 15.56
N ASP A 181 23.11 32.38 14.59
CA ASP A 181 24.57 32.52 14.58
C ASP A 181 25.09 33.32 15.80
N GLN A 182 24.29 34.26 16.34
CA GLN A 182 24.65 35.01 17.55
C GLN A 182 24.50 34.19 18.84
N HIS A 183 23.54 33.27 18.89
CA HIS A 183 23.22 32.49 20.09
C HIS A 183 23.95 31.13 20.12
N LEU A 184 24.19 30.52 18.96
CA LEU A 184 24.82 29.20 18.80
C LEU A 184 26.33 29.30 18.66
N LYS A 185 27.01 29.70 19.74
CA LYS A 185 28.46 29.93 19.73
C LYS A 185 29.28 28.67 19.97
N ASN A 186 28.82 27.76 20.83
CA ASN A 186 29.59 26.56 21.18
C ASN A 186 28.97 25.27 20.64
N ALA A 187 27.68 25.27 20.33
CA ALA A 187 27.00 24.16 19.65
C ALA A 187 26.29 24.66 18.39
N ASN A 188 26.84 24.35 17.21
CA ASN A 188 26.30 24.80 15.93
C ASN A 188 25.95 23.63 15.00
N PHE A 189 25.39 23.95 13.84
CA PHE A 189 24.98 22.93 12.86
C PHE A 189 26.17 22.18 12.22
N GLU A 190 27.38 22.73 12.22
CA GLU A 190 28.57 22.01 11.75
C GLU A 190 28.97 20.89 12.72
N ASN A 191 28.87 21.12 14.03
CA ASN A 191 29.09 20.05 15.02
C ASN A 191 28.07 18.92 14.87
N LEU A 192 26.80 19.26 14.59
CA LEU A 192 25.77 18.25 14.31
C LEU A 192 26.05 17.45 13.04
N LYS A 193 26.73 18.03 12.05
CA LYS A 193 27.11 17.36 10.81
C LYS A 193 28.13 16.26 11.03
N GLU A 194 29.04 16.42 12.00
CA GLU A 194 30.05 15.42 12.34
C GLU A 194 29.45 14.14 12.92
N VAL A 195 28.34 14.26 13.66
CA VAL A 195 27.64 13.15 14.33
C VAL A 195 26.38 12.68 13.59
N LEU A 196 26.21 13.07 12.33
CA LEU A 196 24.98 12.86 11.55
C LEU A 196 24.54 11.38 11.44
N ASN A 197 25.49 10.44 11.49
CA ASN A 197 25.24 8.99 11.45
C ASN A 197 24.97 8.35 12.83
N ASP A 198 25.14 9.09 13.92
CA ASP A 198 24.94 8.61 15.30
C ASP A 198 23.81 9.40 15.96
N GLN A 199 22.66 8.75 16.13
CA GLN A 199 21.47 9.41 16.65
C GLN A 199 21.61 9.81 18.14
N GLU A 200 22.37 9.06 18.93
CA GLU A 200 22.57 9.37 20.36
C GLU A 200 23.45 10.59 20.52
N ALA A 201 24.59 10.59 19.84
CA ALA A 201 25.50 11.74 19.83
C ALA A 201 24.81 12.98 19.24
N PHE A 202 24.01 12.82 18.19
CA PHE A 202 23.23 13.92 17.63
C PHE A 202 22.19 14.45 18.61
N ALA A 203 21.45 13.59 19.31
CA ALA A 203 20.47 14.02 20.30
C ALA A 203 21.12 14.80 21.45
N GLY A 204 22.27 14.33 21.95
CA GLY A 204 23.03 15.03 23.00
C GLY A 204 23.54 16.41 22.55
N LEU A 205 24.03 16.54 21.31
CA LEU A 205 24.41 17.85 20.76
C LEU A 205 23.21 18.75 20.49
N ALA A 206 22.09 18.19 20.01
CA ALA A 206 20.85 18.94 19.82
C ALA A 206 20.34 19.51 21.15
N GLN A 207 20.38 18.74 22.24
CA GLN A 207 20.07 19.21 23.59
C GLN A 207 21.00 20.35 24.06
N LYS A 208 22.30 20.29 23.75
CA LYS A 208 23.23 21.39 24.05
C LYS A 208 22.89 22.65 23.24
N LEU A 209 22.55 22.48 21.96
CA LEU A 209 22.10 23.56 21.08
C LEU A 209 20.83 24.22 21.65
N LEU A 210 19.83 23.44 22.08
CA LEU A 210 18.60 23.99 22.68
C LEU A 210 18.86 24.73 24.01
N ARG A 211 19.82 24.25 24.82
CA ARG A 211 20.26 24.97 26.04
C ARG A 211 20.88 26.34 25.70
N GLU A 212 21.67 26.45 24.63
CA GLU A 212 22.21 27.75 24.17
C GLU A 212 21.11 28.71 23.69
N LEU A 213 19.99 28.17 23.22
CA LEU A 213 18.80 28.96 22.88
C LEU A 213 17.92 29.30 24.10
N ASN A 214 18.39 29.03 25.32
CA ASN A 214 17.67 29.22 26.59
C ASN A 214 16.36 28.43 26.68
N LEU A 215 16.26 27.28 26.02
CA LEU A 215 15.14 26.37 26.23
C LEU A 215 15.42 25.46 27.43
N PRO A 216 14.41 25.19 28.28
CA PRO A 216 14.53 24.18 29.32
C PRO A 216 14.59 22.79 28.67
N VAL A 217 15.73 22.14 28.82
CA VAL A 217 15.98 20.78 28.33
C VAL A 217 16.05 19.86 29.54
N GLY A 218 15.39 18.71 29.48
CA GLY A 218 15.47 17.68 30.51
C GLY A 218 16.92 17.22 30.68
N GLU A 219 17.37 17.13 31.93
CA GLU A 219 18.64 16.51 32.26
C GLU A 219 18.53 15.03 31.91
N GLY A 220 19.00 14.65 30.71
CA GLY A 220 19.30 13.26 30.43
C GLY A 220 20.29 12.81 31.49
N GLU A 221 19.96 11.73 32.19
CA GLU A 221 20.75 11.16 33.28
C GLU A 221 22.24 11.22 32.94
N ASP A 222 22.97 12.07 33.66
CA ASP A 222 24.42 12.07 33.61
C ASP A 222 24.89 10.67 33.99
N ASP A 223 25.85 10.19 33.22
CA ASP A 223 26.37 8.83 33.10
C ASP A 223 27.07 8.31 34.38
N ASN A 224 26.38 8.30 35.53
CA ASN A 224 26.92 7.89 36.83
C ASN A 224 25.88 7.27 37.77
N ALA A 225 25.22 6.18 37.36
CA ALA A 225 24.73 5.16 38.30
C ALA A 225 24.32 3.88 37.55
N ARG A 226 25.27 2.96 37.34
CA ARG A 226 24.92 1.55 37.28
C ARG A 226 24.61 1.09 38.70
N ASP A 227 23.33 0.95 39.04
CA ASP A 227 22.74 -0.20 39.74
C ASP A 227 21.31 0.17 40.20
N GLY A 228 20.37 -0.77 40.13
CA GLY A 228 19.07 -0.60 40.78
C GLY A 228 17.86 -0.97 39.93
N ASP A 229 17.68 -2.27 39.75
CA ASP A 229 16.39 -2.90 39.42
C ASP A 229 15.28 -2.39 40.36
N GLN A 230 14.23 -1.77 39.80
CA GLN A 230 12.87 -1.82 40.32
C GLN A 230 11.88 -1.18 39.34
N ARG A 231 11.08 -2.04 38.70
CA ARG A 231 9.74 -1.69 38.22
C ARG A 231 8.88 -1.21 39.39
N PRO A 232 7.89 -0.35 39.12
CA PRO A 232 6.56 -0.62 39.64
C PRO A 232 5.52 -0.64 38.52
N GLU A 233 4.67 -1.67 38.59
CA GLU A 233 3.35 -1.73 37.98
C GLU A 233 2.31 -1.14 38.94
N THR A 234 1.16 -0.79 38.34
CA THR A 234 -0.18 -0.56 38.91
C THR A 234 -0.56 0.85 39.38
N GLY A 235 -1.78 1.26 39.00
CA GLY A 235 -2.55 2.32 39.64
C GLY A 235 -3.44 3.14 38.69
N GLU A 236 -4.64 2.63 38.40
CA GLU A 236 -5.71 3.32 37.68
C GLU A 236 -6.30 4.54 38.43
N ASP A 237 -6.93 5.41 37.65
CA ASP A 237 -8.20 6.11 37.91
C ASP A 237 -8.28 7.39 38.79
N ARG A 238 -8.56 8.53 38.11
CA ARG A 238 -9.82 9.34 38.16
C ARG A 238 -9.69 10.87 38.23
N ALA A 239 -10.25 11.49 37.17
CA ALA A 239 -11.39 12.42 37.13
C ALA A 239 -11.28 13.92 37.49
N GLY A 240 -12.04 14.70 36.70
CA GLY A 240 -12.46 16.11 36.83
C GLY A 240 -12.65 16.72 35.42
N GLU A 241 -13.82 16.57 34.77
CA GLU A 241 -14.99 17.52 34.74
C GLU A 241 -14.61 18.88 34.12
N ASP A 242 -15.30 19.50 33.16
CA ASP A 242 -16.72 19.49 32.79
C ASP A 242 -16.93 20.20 31.43
N GLY A 243 -18.08 19.96 30.76
CA GLY A 243 -18.62 20.89 29.76
C GLY A 243 -19.31 20.27 28.53
N GLU A 244 -20.47 19.62 28.72
CA GLU A 244 -21.45 19.35 27.66
C GLU A 244 -22.47 20.51 27.54
N GLU A 245 -22.92 20.81 26.31
CA GLU A 245 -24.28 21.30 26.05
C GLU A 245 -24.92 20.44 24.95
N GLU A 246 -26.17 20.08 25.21
CA GLU A 246 -27.03 19.10 24.55
C GLU A 246 -27.51 19.49 23.14
N THR A 247 -27.92 18.49 22.34
CA THR A 247 -29.34 18.31 21.97
C THR A 247 -29.53 17.09 21.06
N ALA A 248 -30.31 16.09 21.52
CA ALA A 248 -31.24 15.33 20.69
C ALA A 248 -32.15 14.44 21.56
N GLN A 249 -33.45 14.74 21.49
CA GLN A 249 -34.57 13.96 22.03
C GLN A 249 -34.75 12.63 21.27
N GLY A 250 -35.37 11.63 21.93
CA GLY A 250 -36.11 10.57 21.22
C GLY A 250 -36.16 9.20 21.89
N GLU A 251 -36.91 9.11 22.99
CA GLU A 251 -37.84 8.04 23.41
C GLU A 251 -37.65 6.55 23.01
N GLU A 252 -37.66 5.74 24.08
CA GLU A 252 -38.53 4.58 24.37
C GLU A 252 -37.98 3.12 24.37
N ASN A 253 -38.02 2.61 25.61
CA ASN A 253 -38.11 1.23 26.13
C ASN A 253 -38.72 0.16 25.21
N ASP A 254 -38.26 -1.10 25.31
CA ASP A 254 -38.88 -2.06 26.24
C ASP A 254 -38.11 -3.40 26.38
N SER A 255 -38.11 -3.85 27.64
CA SER A 255 -38.12 -5.21 28.20
C SER A 255 -36.95 -6.21 28.03
N SER A 256 -36.37 -6.47 29.20
CA SER A 256 -35.62 -7.65 29.63
C SER A 256 -36.49 -8.92 29.76
N GLY A 257 -35.89 -10.08 29.44
CA GLY A 257 -36.40 -11.40 29.87
C GLY A 257 -35.31 -12.46 29.86
N GLN A 258 -34.75 -12.77 31.04
CA GLN A 258 -33.86 -13.91 31.30
C GLN A 258 -34.59 -15.26 31.19
N GLN A 259 -33.94 -16.29 30.66
CA GLN A 259 -33.70 -17.55 31.40
C GLN A 259 -32.70 -18.50 30.71
N ASP A 260 -31.93 -19.15 31.59
CA ASP A 260 -30.83 -20.10 31.42
C ASP A 260 -31.21 -21.45 30.78
N GLY A 261 -30.21 -22.16 30.21
CA GLY A 261 -30.21 -23.64 30.24
C GLY A 261 -29.53 -24.41 29.09
N GLN A 262 -28.30 -24.84 29.36
CA GLN A 262 -27.63 -26.08 28.91
C GLN A 262 -26.90 -26.16 27.55
N ALA A 263 -25.62 -26.47 27.70
CA ALA A 263 -24.62 -26.74 26.68
C ALA A 263 -24.88 -28.03 25.88
N LYS A 264 -24.72 -27.92 24.56
CA LYS A 264 -24.03 -28.92 23.73
C LYS A 264 -23.02 -28.18 22.86
N ALA A 265 -21.76 -28.18 23.30
CA ALA A 265 -20.65 -27.67 22.49
C ALA A 265 -20.46 -28.57 21.25
N LYS A 266 -20.99 -28.12 20.11
CA LYS A 266 -20.46 -28.49 18.80
C LYS A 266 -19.12 -27.75 18.60
N PRO A 267 -18.10 -28.37 17.98
CA PRO A 267 -16.91 -27.63 17.58
C PRO A 267 -17.32 -26.55 16.57
N PRO A 268 -16.74 -25.34 16.59
CA PRO A 268 -17.13 -24.29 15.66
C PRO A 268 -16.61 -24.63 14.26
N GLN A 269 -17.49 -25.13 13.39
CA GLN A 269 -17.26 -25.29 11.95
C GLN A 269 -17.66 -24.03 11.15
N ASP A 270 -18.26 -23.02 11.78
CA ASP A 270 -19.07 -22.04 11.05
C ASP A 270 -18.43 -20.65 11.00
N ALA A 271 -17.38 -20.53 10.20
CA ALA A 271 -16.94 -19.21 9.71
C ALA A 271 -16.58 -19.24 8.21
N PHE A 272 -16.75 -20.38 7.55
CA PHE A 272 -16.66 -20.53 6.10
C PHE A 272 -18.04 -20.70 5.43
N ASP A 273 -19.04 -21.09 6.22
CA ASP A 273 -20.39 -21.41 5.71
C ASP A 273 -21.25 -20.16 5.49
N MET A 274 -21.08 -19.13 6.32
CA MET A 274 -21.89 -17.89 6.30
C MET A 274 -21.47 -16.85 5.24
N GLY A 275 -20.48 -17.15 4.40
CA GLY A 275 -20.00 -16.21 3.37
C GLY A 275 -20.20 -16.72 1.95
N LEU A 276 -19.86 -17.99 1.70
CA LEU A 276 -19.82 -18.49 0.33
C LEU A 276 -21.21 -18.82 -0.23
N HIS A 277 -22.16 -19.26 0.61
CA HIS A 277 -23.54 -19.51 0.20
C HIS A 277 -24.28 -18.20 -0.12
N ASP A 278 -24.11 -17.16 0.71
CA ASP A 278 -24.69 -15.83 0.49
C ASP A 278 -24.09 -15.13 -0.73
N ILE A 279 -22.76 -15.20 -0.92
CA ILE A 279 -22.09 -14.60 -2.11
C ILE A 279 -22.53 -15.27 -3.43
N LEU A 280 -22.90 -16.55 -3.41
CA LEU A 280 -23.31 -17.28 -4.62
C LEU A 280 -24.83 -17.35 -4.81
N GLY A 281 -25.61 -17.14 -3.75
CA GLY A 281 -27.07 -17.01 -3.80
C GLY A 281 -27.52 -15.68 -4.39
N ASP A 282 -26.74 -14.62 -4.21
CA ASP A 282 -27.06 -13.25 -4.65
C ASP A 282 -26.54 -12.89 -6.05
N LEU A 283 -25.92 -13.84 -6.75
CA LEU A 283 -25.50 -13.65 -8.14
C LEU A 283 -26.67 -13.98 -9.08
N PRO A 284 -27.21 -13.00 -9.83
CA PRO A 284 -28.41 -13.21 -10.63
C PRO A 284 -28.29 -14.41 -11.58
N GLU A 285 -29.32 -15.25 -11.54
CA GLU A 285 -29.55 -16.33 -12.49
C GLU A 285 -30.21 -15.71 -13.71
N ASP A 286 -29.49 -15.68 -14.83
CA ASP A 286 -29.98 -15.27 -16.14
C ASP A 286 -30.25 -13.76 -16.30
N GLU A 287 -29.17 -12.99 -16.44
CA GLU A 287 -29.21 -11.86 -17.36
C GLU A 287 -28.16 -12.08 -18.45
N ASP A 288 -28.60 -11.97 -19.70
CA ASP A 288 -27.79 -11.65 -20.87
C ASP A 288 -27.19 -10.25 -20.69
N GLU A 289 -26.44 -10.04 -19.60
CA GLU A 289 -25.62 -8.87 -19.44
C GLU A 289 -24.50 -9.03 -20.46
N ASN A 290 -24.66 -8.30 -21.55
CA ASN A 290 -23.58 -7.82 -22.38
C ASN A 290 -22.65 -7.01 -21.48
N TYR A 291 -21.89 -7.69 -20.61
CA TYR A 291 -20.66 -7.15 -20.05
C TYR A 291 -19.79 -6.91 -21.26
N GLU A 292 -19.85 -5.69 -21.77
CA GLU A 292 -18.80 -5.13 -22.60
C GLU A 292 -17.56 -5.27 -21.73
N TYR A 293 -16.80 -6.35 -21.99
CA TYR A 293 -15.55 -6.59 -21.30
C TYR A 293 -14.73 -5.35 -21.59
N ALA A 294 -14.61 -4.45 -20.61
CA ALA A 294 -13.54 -3.48 -20.61
C ALA A 294 -12.29 -4.33 -20.84
N PRO A 295 -11.55 -4.12 -21.95
CA PRO A 295 -10.35 -4.89 -22.21
C PRO A 295 -9.50 -4.81 -20.94
N LEU A 296 -9.05 -5.98 -20.45
CA LEU A 296 -8.16 -6.07 -19.30
C LEU A 296 -7.16 -4.91 -19.36
N PRO A 297 -7.04 -4.07 -18.32
CA PRO A 297 -6.14 -2.93 -18.38
C PRO A 297 -4.73 -3.46 -18.65
N GLY A 298 -4.19 -3.10 -19.81
CA GLY A 298 -2.77 -3.28 -20.12
C GLY A 298 -2.38 -4.65 -20.63
N ARG A 299 -2.67 -4.93 -21.89
CA ARG A 299 -1.64 -5.46 -22.81
C ARG A 299 -1.73 -4.67 -24.10
N GLY A 300 -0.85 -3.68 -24.26
CA GLY A 300 -0.68 -3.03 -25.56
C GLY A 300 -0.27 -4.08 -26.61
N GLU A 301 -0.46 -3.79 -27.88
CA GLU A 301 -0.05 -4.69 -28.98
C GLU A 301 1.45 -5.04 -28.94
N ASP A 302 2.25 -4.26 -28.20
CA ASP A 302 3.68 -4.45 -27.97
C ASP A 302 4.03 -5.29 -26.71
N PHE A 303 3.05 -5.86 -26.01
CA PHE A 303 3.32 -6.69 -24.84
C PHE A 303 3.87 -8.07 -25.25
N ILE A 304 5.18 -8.24 -25.13
CA ILE A 304 5.87 -9.51 -25.36
C ILE A 304 5.95 -10.28 -24.04
N GLU A 305 5.26 -11.42 -23.93
CA GLU A 305 5.40 -12.31 -22.77
C GLU A 305 6.80 -12.94 -22.72
N GLY A 306 7.34 -13.04 -21.51
CA GLY A 306 8.58 -13.76 -21.22
C GLY A 306 9.82 -12.86 -21.13
N PRO A 307 11.02 -13.45 -21.20
CA PRO A 307 12.30 -12.80 -20.84
C PRO A 307 12.67 -11.57 -21.69
N GLN A 308 11.90 -11.28 -22.73
CA GLN A 308 12.16 -10.18 -23.66
C GLN A 308 11.42 -8.88 -23.30
N GLY A 309 10.66 -8.81 -22.21
CA GLY A 309 9.80 -7.65 -21.91
C GLY A 309 9.67 -7.25 -20.44
N HIS A 310 10.78 -7.03 -19.72
CA HIS A 310 10.85 -6.31 -18.41
C HIS A 310 10.97 -7.12 -17.09
N TYR A 311 11.14 -8.44 -17.12
CA TYR A 311 11.64 -9.18 -15.95
C TYR A 311 12.83 -10.04 -16.36
N THR A 312 14.00 -9.75 -15.81
CA THR A 312 15.20 -10.56 -16.01
C THR A 312 15.49 -11.26 -14.68
N VAL A 313 15.44 -12.60 -14.66
CA VAL A 313 15.83 -13.37 -13.48
C VAL A 313 17.29 -13.06 -13.19
N TYR A 314 17.58 -12.47 -12.03
CA TYR A 314 18.93 -12.06 -11.65
C TYR A 314 19.87 -13.25 -11.50
N THR A 315 19.39 -14.35 -10.91
CA THR A 315 20.08 -15.65 -10.86
C THR A 315 19.09 -16.74 -10.50
N THR A 316 19.25 -17.94 -11.08
CA THR A 316 18.53 -19.16 -10.69
C THR A 316 19.38 -20.10 -9.84
N GLN A 317 20.59 -19.68 -9.45
CA GLN A 317 21.58 -20.52 -8.76
C GLN A 317 21.07 -21.09 -7.43
N PHE A 318 20.12 -20.42 -6.79
CA PHE A 318 19.58 -20.80 -5.48
C PHE A 318 18.15 -21.34 -5.55
N ASP A 319 17.59 -21.44 -6.77
CA ASP A 319 16.24 -21.94 -6.97
C ASP A 319 16.27 -23.47 -7.02
N GLU A 320 15.31 -24.09 -6.34
CA GLU A 320 15.16 -25.54 -6.29
C GLU A 320 13.74 -25.87 -6.73
N THR A 321 13.60 -26.76 -7.71
CA THR A 321 12.30 -27.30 -8.15
C THR A 321 12.28 -28.77 -7.76
N VAL A 322 11.29 -29.14 -6.94
CA VAL A 322 11.10 -30.49 -6.44
C VAL A 322 9.70 -30.93 -6.87
N ASP A 323 9.55 -32.20 -7.26
CA ASP A 323 8.23 -32.75 -7.54
C ASP A 323 7.44 -32.88 -6.24
N ALA A 324 6.16 -32.49 -6.26
CA ALA A 324 5.30 -32.59 -5.08
C ALA A 324 5.21 -34.03 -4.53
N ALA A 325 5.35 -35.05 -5.38
CA ALA A 325 5.36 -36.45 -4.99
C ALA A 325 6.60 -36.84 -4.17
N GLU A 326 7.69 -36.08 -4.23
CA GLU A 326 8.92 -36.33 -3.48
C GLU A 326 8.91 -35.70 -2.07
N LEU A 327 7.94 -34.80 -1.80
CA LEU A 327 7.86 -34.06 -0.54
C LEU A 327 7.23 -34.85 0.62
N ALA A 328 6.47 -35.91 0.31
CA ALA A 328 5.79 -36.71 1.33
C ALA A 328 5.59 -38.15 0.87
N ASP A 329 5.59 -39.08 1.84
CA ASP A 329 5.37 -40.49 1.56
C ASP A 329 3.94 -40.78 1.04
N PRO A 330 3.74 -41.84 0.23
CA PRO A 330 2.43 -42.15 -0.33
C PRO A 330 1.30 -42.34 0.69
N GLU A 331 1.61 -42.81 1.90
CA GLU A 331 0.63 -42.94 2.98
C GLU A 331 0.20 -41.58 3.55
N GLU A 332 1.15 -40.67 3.69
CA GLU A 332 0.88 -39.31 4.16
C GLU A 332 0.05 -38.54 3.12
N LEU A 333 0.39 -38.66 1.83
CA LEU A 333 -0.40 -38.05 0.76
C LEU A 333 -1.87 -38.52 0.78
N ARG A 334 -2.12 -39.83 0.98
CA ARG A 334 -3.48 -40.35 1.12
C ARG A 334 -4.20 -39.78 2.34
N ARG A 335 -3.49 -39.64 3.46
CA ARG A 335 -4.05 -39.03 4.68
C ARG A 335 -4.44 -37.56 4.44
N LEU A 336 -3.54 -36.79 3.83
CA LEU A 336 -3.77 -35.37 3.52
C LEU A 336 -4.92 -35.20 2.52
N ARG A 337 -5.00 -36.04 1.48
CA ARG A 337 -6.13 -36.05 0.54
C ARG A 337 -7.45 -36.33 1.26
N THR A 338 -7.48 -37.36 2.10
CA THR A 338 -8.69 -37.70 2.88
C THR A 338 -9.12 -36.54 3.79
N MET A 339 -8.17 -35.82 4.37
CA MET A 339 -8.46 -34.65 5.20
C MET A 339 -9.05 -33.49 4.38
N LEU A 340 -8.51 -33.27 3.18
CA LEU A 340 -9.01 -32.25 2.25
C LEU A 340 -10.41 -32.62 1.75
N ASP A 341 -10.64 -33.86 1.34
CA ASP A 341 -11.94 -34.35 0.88
C ASP A 341 -13.03 -34.20 1.96
N LYS A 342 -12.70 -34.48 3.23
CA LYS A 342 -13.63 -34.27 4.35
C LYS A 342 -14.01 -32.79 4.51
N LYS A 343 -13.07 -31.87 4.27
CA LYS A 343 -13.34 -30.43 4.34
C LYS A 343 -14.13 -29.94 3.11
N ILE A 344 -13.93 -30.56 1.95
CA ILE A 344 -14.61 -30.20 0.69
C ILE A 344 -16.00 -30.82 0.58
N ALA A 345 -16.30 -31.92 1.28
CA ALA A 345 -17.54 -32.67 1.14
C ALA A 345 -18.83 -31.84 1.23
N GLY A 346 -18.83 -30.75 2.02
CA GLY A 346 -19.95 -29.81 2.14
C GLY A 346 -20.19 -28.93 0.92
N TYR A 347 -19.21 -28.79 0.02
CA TYR A 347 -19.25 -27.85 -1.11
C TYR A 347 -19.54 -28.51 -2.47
N ASN A 348 -19.78 -29.82 -2.52
CA ASN A 348 -20.02 -30.57 -3.77
C ASN A 348 -21.15 -30.01 -4.65
N ALA A 349 -22.25 -29.56 -4.02
CA ALA A 349 -23.37 -28.95 -4.74
C ALA A 349 -22.97 -27.62 -5.40
N LEU A 350 -22.15 -26.83 -4.70
CA LEU A 350 -21.65 -25.53 -5.15
C LEU A 350 -20.63 -25.67 -6.28
N ILE A 351 -19.71 -26.64 -6.17
CA ILE A 351 -18.76 -27.00 -7.24
C ILE A 351 -19.53 -27.35 -8.52
N THR A 352 -20.58 -28.15 -8.41
CA THR A 352 -21.39 -28.56 -9.56
C THR A 352 -22.13 -27.38 -10.19
N LYS A 353 -22.70 -26.47 -9.37
CA LYS A 353 -23.36 -25.24 -9.86
C LYS A 353 -22.37 -24.32 -10.59
N LEU A 354 -21.18 -24.09 -10.02
CA LEU A 354 -20.12 -23.28 -10.62
C LEU A 354 -19.59 -23.89 -11.92
N ALA A 355 -19.34 -25.19 -11.95
CA ALA A 355 -18.89 -25.89 -13.16
C ALA A 355 -19.91 -25.78 -14.29
N ASN A 356 -21.19 -26.02 -14.00
CA ASN A 356 -22.24 -25.87 -15.02
C ASN A 356 -22.37 -24.41 -15.52
N ARG A 357 -22.15 -23.41 -14.66
CA ARG A 357 -22.17 -22.00 -15.05
C ARG A 357 -20.95 -21.62 -15.90
N LEU A 358 -19.76 -22.05 -15.51
CA LEU A 358 -18.53 -21.81 -16.27
C LEU A 358 -18.58 -22.51 -17.62
N GLN A 359 -19.00 -23.77 -17.65
CA GLN A 359 -19.22 -24.53 -18.87
C GLN A 359 -20.22 -23.83 -19.80
N ARG A 360 -21.35 -23.35 -19.27
CA ARG A 360 -22.32 -22.54 -20.06
C ARG A 360 -21.68 -21.26 -20.61
N LYS A 361 -20.91 -20.52 -19.81
CA LYS A 361 -20.23 -19.29 -20.27
C LYS A 361 -19.17 -19.55 -21.34
N LEU A 362 -18.37 -20.62 -21.19
CA LEU A 362 -17.39 -21.04 -22.18
C LEU A 362 -18.06 -21.47 -23.49
N MET A 363 -19.15 -22.24 -23.40
CA MET A 363 -19.96 -22.67 -24.55
C MET A 363 -20.75 -21.52 -25.21
N ALA A 364 -21.17 -20.50 -24.45
CA ALA A 364 -21.81 -19.31 -24.99
C ALA A 364 -20.82 -18.46 -25.80
N LYS A 365 -19.59 -18.29 -25.32
CA LYS A 365 -18.50 -17.66 -26.10
C LYS A 365 -18.03 -18.49 -27.31
N GLN A 366 -18.41 -19.76 -27.38
CA GLN A 366 -18.24 -20.61 -28.56
C GLN A 366 -19.26 -20.28 -29.66
N ARG A 367 -20.37 -19.60 -29.34
CA ARG A 367 -21.41 -19.30 -30.32
C ARG A 367 -21.12 -17.98 -31.05
N ARG A 368 -20.53 -18.15 -32.23
CA ARG A 368 -20.80 -17.36 -33.45
C ARG A 368 -20.32 -15.91 -33.41
N SER A 369 -19.10 -15.68 -33.90
CA SER A 369 -18.78 -14.37 -34.48
C SER A 369 -19.32 -14.33 -35.91
N TRP A 370 -20.12 -13.32 -36.24
CA TRP A 370 -20.55 -13.05 -37.60
C TRP A 370 -19.46 -12.25 -38.32
N GLN A 371 -19.02 -12.74 -39.47
CA GLN A 371 -18.20 -11.97 -40.39
C GLN A 371 -19.14 -11.22 -41.34
N PHE A 372 -19.02 -9.89 -41.41
CA PHE A 372 -19.84 -9.02 -42.24
C PHE A 372 -19.07 -8.57 -43.49
N ASP A 373 -19.79 -7.91 -44.39
CA ASP A 373 -19.22 -7.33 -45.61
C ASP A 373 -18.52 -8.40 -46.48
N LEU A 374 -19.19 -9.55 -46.66
CA LEU A 374 -18.76 -10.61 -47.57
C LEU A 374 -19.45 -10.46 -48.93
N GLU A 375 -18.79 -10.95 -49.99
CA GLU A 375 -19.35 -11.04 -51.35
C GLU A 375 -20.35 -12.21 -51.50
N GLU A 376 -20.25 -13.21 -50.63
CA GLU A 376 -21.13 -14.39 -50.59
C GLU A 376 -21.49 -14.77 -49.14
N GLY A 377 -22.64 -15.43 -48.94
CA GLY A 377 -23.10 -15.88 -47.62
C GLY A 377 -24.59 -15.65 -47.37
N ILE A 378 -24.97 -15.48 -46.09
CA ILE A 378 -26.35 -15.16 -45.68
C ILE A 378 -26.54 -13.65 -45.83
N LEU A 379 -27.65 -13.20 -46.43
CA LEU A 379 -27.89 -11.77 -46.62
C LEU A 379 -28.15 -11.05 -45.28
N ASP A 380 -27.47 -9.94 -45.03
CA ASP A 380 -27.67 -9.13 -43.82
C ASP A 380 -28.91 -8.24 -43.98
N ALA A 381 -30.03 -8.70 -43.41
CA ALA A 381 -31.31 -7.99 -43.49
C ALA A 381 -31.26 -6.56 -42.92
N SER A 382 -30.34 -6.27 -41.99
CA SER A 382 -30.20 -4.91 -41.42
C SER A 382 -29.63 -3.90 -42.41
N ARG A 383 -28.94 -4.37 -43.46
CA ARG A 383 -28.29 -3.55 -44.50
C ARG A 383 -29.05 -3.54 -45.82
N LEU A 384 -30.24 -4.15 -45.87
CA LEU A 384 -31.12 -4.13 -47.05
C LEU A 384 -31.42 -2.73 -47.56
N ALA A 385 -31.63 -1.76 -46.66
CA ALA A 385 -31.88 -0.37 -47.03
C ALA A 385 -30.69 0.25 -47.80
N ARG A 386 -29.45 -0.19 -47.52
CA ARG A 386 -28.23 0.27 -48.21
C ARG A 386 -28.17 -0.24 -49.64
N ILE A 387 -28.65 -1.47 -49.90
CA ILE A 387 -28.76 -2.03 -51.26
C ILE A 387 -29.67 -1.16 -52.12
N ILE A 388 -30.79 -0.70 -51.55
CA ILE A 388 -31.76 0.14 -52.25
C ILE A 388 -31.19 1.54 -52.49
N ALA A 389 -30.52 2.12 -51.50
CA ALA A 389 -30.00 3.49 -51.58
C ALA A 389 -28.71 3.61 -52.42
N ASN A 390 -27.89 2.57 -52.47
CA ASN A 390 -26.63 2.58 -53.22
C ASN A 390 -26.26 1.15 -53.69
N PRO A 391 -26.70 0.74 -54.90
CA PRO A 391 -26.55 -0.63 -55.39
C PRO A 391 -25.10 -1.01 -55.77
N ASP A 392 -24.18 -0.05 -55.82
CA ASP A 392 -22.77 -0.26 -56.19
C ASP A 392 -21.90 -0.78 -55.02
N VAL A 393 -22.47 -1.06 -53.85
CA VAL A 393 -21.74 -1.57 -52.67
C VAL A 393 -21.98 -3.08 -52.52
N PRO A 394 -21.04 -3.95 -52.95
CA PRO A 394 -21.27 -5.40 -53.11
C PRO A 394 -21.29 -6.19 -51.78
N LEU A 395 -20.82 -5.60 -50.69
CA LEU A 395 -20.56 -6.32 -49.45
C LEU A 395 -21.77 -6.27 -48.49
N THR A 396 -22.78 -7.13 -48.72
CA THR A 396 -24.00 -7.19 -47.86
C THR A 396 -24.28 -8.58 -47.30
N PHE A 397 -23.38 -9.54 -47.51
CA PHE A 397 -23.51 -10.88 -46.94
C PHE A 397 -22.75 -11.00 -45.62
N LYS A 398 -23.24 -11.90 -44.77
CA LYS A 398 -22.65 -12.31 -43.51
C LYS A 398 -22.51 -13.83 -43.44
N GLN A 399 -21.48 -14.30 -42.77
CA GLN A 399 -21.26 -15.73 -42.55
C GLN A 399 -20.90 -16.00 -41.10
N GLU A 400 -21.35 -17.15 -40.60
CA GLU A 400 -20.98 -17.64 -39.28
C GLU A 400 -19.55 -18.16 -39.32
N LYS A 401 -18.67 -17.57 -38.50
CA LYS A 401 -17.27 -18.01 -38.38
C LYS A 401 -17.14 -18.91 -37.15
N GLU A 402 -16.74 -20.16 -37.36
CA GLU A 402 -16.27 -21.03 -36.27
C GLU A 402 -14.93 -20.50 -35.75
N MET A 403 -14.84 -20.28 -34.44
CA MET A 403 -13.56 -19.99 -33.79
C MET A 403 -12.96 -21.30 -33.26
N PRO A 404 -11.67 -21.58 -33.50
CA PRO A 404 -10.99 -22.67 -32.83
C PRO A 404 -10.95 -22.39 -31.32
N PHE A 405 -11.35 -23.37 -30.52
CA PHE A 405 -11.17 -23.32 -29.06
C PHE A 405 -9.70 -23.03 -28.77
N ARG A 406 -9.41 -21.98 -28.00
CA ARG A 406 -8.03 -21.74 -27.56
C ARG A 406 -7.63 -22.85 -26.61
N ASP A 407 -6.62 -23.63 -26.99
CA ASP A 407 -5.98 -24.65 -26.15
C ASP A 407 -5.40 -23.92 -24.92
N THR A 408 -6.20 -23.85 -23.86
CA THR A 408 -5.94 -22.99 -22.69
C THR A 408 -5.45 -23.86 -21.55
N VAL A 409 -4.28 -23.52 -21.03
CA VAL A 409 -3.72 -24.10 -19.81
C VAL A 409 -3.82 -23.06 -18.71
N LEU A 410 -4.29 -23.44 -17.53
CA LEU A 410 -4.29 -22.59 -16.34
C LEU A 410 -3.33 -23.16 -15.30
N THR A 411 -2.36 -22.35 -14.87
CA THR A 411 -1.49 -22.66 -13.73
C THR A 411 -1.96 -21.89 -12.51
N ILE A 412 -2.22 -22.60 -11.41
CA ILE A 412 -2.58 -22.05 -10.10
C ILE A 412 -1.33 -22.09 -9.22
N LEU A 413 -0.82 -20.93 -8.82
CA LEU A 413 0.35 -20.83 -7.95
C LEU A 413 -0.07 -20.56 -6.50
N ILE A 414 0.30 -21.45 -5.59
CA ILE A 414 -0.01 -21.36 -4.15
C ILE A 414 1.23 -20.87 -3.39
N ASP A 415 1.07 -19.79 -2.64
CA ASP A 415 2.09 -19.33 -1.69
C ASP A 415 2.11 -20.24 -0.47
N ASN A 416 3.32 -20.65 -0.12
CA ASN A 416 3.64 -21.56 0.95
C ASN A 416 4.60 -20.89 1.95
N SER A 417 4.43 -19.58 2.17
CA SER A 417 5.20 -18.74 3.09
C SER A 417 4.66 -18.77 4.54
N GLY A 418 5.41 -18.16 5.48
CA GLY A 418 5.06 -18.16 6.90
C GLY A 418 3.69 -17.55 7.24
N SER A 419 3.21 -16.59 6.43
CA SER A 419 1.88 -15.97 6.59
C SER A 419 0.73 -16.93 6.27
N MET A 420 1.01 -17.99 5.50
CA MET A 420 0.02 -18.97 5.09
C MET A 420 -0.24 -20.05 6.14
N ARG A 421 0.51 -20.06 7.25
CA ARG A 421 0.41 -21.09 8.30
C ARG A 421 -0.99 -21.18 8.92
N GLY A 422 -1.46 -22.42 9.07
CA GLY A 422 -2.72 -22.73 9.74
C GLY A 422 -3.94 -22.58 8.84
N ARG A 423 -4.80 -21.61 9.13
CA ARG A 423 -6.10 -21.45 8.44
C ARG A 423 -5.97 -20.98 6.98
N PRO A 424 -5.09 -20.03 6.61
CA PRO A 424 -5.01 -19.53 5.24
C PRO A 424 -4.62 -20.59 4.21
N ILE A 425 -3.61 -21.43 4.48
CA ILE A 425 -3.22 -22.51 3.55
C ILE A 425 -4.34 -23.55 3.35
N ALA A 426 -5.08 -23.87 4.41
CA ALA A 426 -6.20 -24.79 4.30
C ALA A 426 -7.30 -24.22 3.38
N ILE A 427 -7.55 -22.92 3.45
CA ILE A 427 -8.50 -22.23 2.58
C ILE A 427 -7.99 -22.23 1.13
N ALA A 428 -6.74 -21.83 0.91
CA ALA A 428 -6.15 -21.79 -0.42
C ALA A 428 -6.17 -23.16 -1.10
N ALA A 429 -5.83 -24.23 -0.37
CA ALA A 429 -5.89 -25.60 -0.87
C ALA A 429 -7.31 -26.04 -1.24
N MET A 430 -8.31 -25.71 -0.41
CA MET A 430 -9.72 -26.00 -0.73
C MET A 430 -10.18 -25.25 -1.98
N THR A 431 -9.86 -23.96 -2.09
CA THR A 431 -10.23 -23.14 -3.24
C THR A 431 -9.54 -23.62 -4.51
N ALA A 432 -8.25 -23.95 -4.46
CA ALA A 432 -7.51 -24.46 -5.60
C ALA A 432 -8.09 -25.79 -6.10
N ASP A 433 -8.43 -26.72 -5.20
CA ASP A 433 -9.05 -28.01 -5.56
C ASP A 433 -10.46 -27.80 -6.17
N ILE A 434 -11.28 -26.91 -5.60
CA ILE A 434 -12.59 -26.56 -6.15
C ILE A 434 -12.48 -25.98 -7.57
N ILE A 435 -11.56 -25.05 -7.78
CA ILE A 435 -11.34 -24.41 -9.09
C ILE A 435 -10.80 -25.43 -10.09
N ALA A 436 -9.79 -26.22 -9.71
CA ALA A 436 -9.21 -27.25 -10.56
C ALA A 436 -10.27 -28.28 -11.00
N GLN A 437 -11.03 -28.85 -10.07
CA GLN A 437 -12.13 -29.78 -10.39
C GLN A 437 -13.17 -29.14 -11.31
N THR A 438 -13.49 -27.87 -11.12
CA THR A 438 -14.44 -27.13 -11.96
C THR A 438 -13.91 -26.97 -13.39
N LEU A 439 -12.63 -26.65 -13.55
CA LEU A 439 -11.98 -26.43 -14.84
C LEU A 439 -11.73 -27.74 -15.60
N GLU A 440 -11.34 -28.81 -14.90
CA GLU A 440 -11.17 -30.14 -15.48
C GLU A 440 -12.49 -30.69 -16.03
N ARG A 441 -13.61 -30.47 -15.33
CA ARG A 441 -14.96 -30.77 -15.84
C ARG A 441 -15.30 -29.98 -17.11
N CYS A 442 -14.68 -28.82 -17.31
CA CYS A 442 -14.80 -28.01 -18.52
C CYS A 442 -13.75 -28.36 -19.59
N ASN A 443 -13.01 -29.47 -19.43
CA ASN A 443 -11.95 -29.91 -20.34
C ASN A 443 -10.77 -28.93 -20.48
N LEU A 444 -10.56 -28.05 -19.49
CA LEU A 444 -9.40 -27.15 -19.42
C LEU A 444 -8.26 -27.84 -18.69
N LYS A 445 -7.04 -27.75 -19.23
CA LYS A 445 -5.84 -28.30 -18.59
C LYS A 445 -5.45 -27.39 -17.43
N THR A 446 -5.30 -27.97 -16.25
CA THR A 446 -4.94 -27.24 -15.03
C THR A 446 -3.68 -27.81 -14.39
N GLU A 447 -2.82 -26.92 -13.92
CA GLU A 447 -1.62 -27.24 -13.15
C GLU A 447 -1.67 -26.49 -11.82
N ILE A 448 -1.22 -27.12 -10.73
CA ILE A 448 -1.09 -26.49 -9.42
C ILE A 448 0.37 -26.54 -9.00
N LEU A 449 0.94 -25.36 -8.75
CA LEU A 449 2.32 -25.18 -8.28
C LEU A 449 2.31 -24.58 -6.89
N GLY A 450 3.34 -24.91 -6.10
CA GLY A 450 3.62 -24.27 -4.82
C GLY A 450 4.97 -23.59 -4.84
N PHE A 451 5.10 -22.42 -4.20
CA PHE A 451 6.41 -21.80 -4.00
C PHE A 451 6.63 -21.49 -2.54
N THR A 452 7.80 -21.86 -2.03
CA THR A 452 8.17 -21.61 -0.64
C THR A 452 9.63 -21.19 -0.53
N THR A 453 10.00 -20.67 0.63
CA THR A 453 11.40 -20.49 1.03
C THR A 453 11.73 -21.56 2.07
N ARG A 454 13.01 -21.94 2.24
CA ARG A 454 13.45 -23.04 3.14
C ARG A 454 12.95 -22.99 4.60
N ALA A 455 12.23 -21.92 5.01
CA ALA A 455 11.75 -21.68 6.37
C ALA A 455 10.25 -22.01 6.59
N TRP A 456 9.63 -22.86 5.75
CA TRP A 456 8.29 -23.36 6.03
C TRP A 456 8.27 -24.36 7.18
#